data_AF-A0A094IIM0-F1
#
_entry.id   AF-A0A094IIM0-F1
#
_cell.length_a   1.000
_cell.length_b   1.000
_cell.length_c   1.000
_cell.angle_alpha   90.00
_cell.angle_beta   90.00
_cell.angle_gamma   90.00
#
_symmetry.space_group_name_H-M   'P 1'
#
loop_
_entity.id
_entity.type
_entity.pdbx_description
1 polymer ?
#
loop_
_entity_poly.entity_id
_entity_poly.type
_entity_poly.pdbx_seq_one_letter_code
_entity_poly.pdbx_strand_id
1 'polypeptide(L)'
;MHNCEFIGSSNTVIDSLCIERLFKAREEPHHLDMKGKFRIWEKPKSGCTYVLGVDSAKGTGENFSVIQVLRVDSITPVTMKQVAVWEDNYTDVYTFAAIVNRTSYYYNNSHIMVENNGEGAPVVQRLWWEYENENLINTGSKEKDLGIRATNKSKTLAVLLMKKLLEDGSVEIIDPRTVEQLADYQDLGNNKFGGVNIADDLVSALYWALYVLEQEVFDDSYQFIEQEDGDEAWGLLADFGDGAMVEDWSWLTNKD
;
A
#
# COMPACT_ATOMS: atom_id res chain seq x y z
N MET A 1 47.75 -10.70 17.87
CA MET A 1 47.21 -9.37 17.49
C MET A 1 45.95 -9.61 16.71
N HIS A 2 44.89 -8.90 17.11
CA HIS A 2 43.52 -9.04 16.66
C HIS A 2 43.35 -8.95 15.15
N ASN A 3 42.46 -9.78 14.61
CA ASN A 3 41.53 -9.37 13.57
C ASN A 3 40.17 -9.98 13.92
N CYS A 4 39.59 -9.48 15.02
CA CYS A 4 38.16 -9.51 15.20
C CYS A 4 37.61 -8.44 14.23
N GLU A 5 37.38 -8.82 12.98
CA GLU A 5 36.49 -8.05 12.12
C GLU A 5 35.10 -8.16 12.71
N PHE A 6 34.69 -7.07 13.35
CA PHE A 6 33.30 -6.82 13.71
C PHE A 6 32.54 -6.69 12.39
N ILE A 7 31.93 -7.78 11.92
CA ILE A 7 30.95 -7.77 10.82
C ILE A 7 29.67 -7.14 11.38
N GLY A 8 29.73 -5.84 11.61
CA GLY A 8 28.65 -5.00 12.10
C GLY A 8 28.01 -4.26 10.93
N SER A 9 26.68 -4.31 10.89
CA SER A 9 25.75 -3.84 9.85
C SER A 9 25.79 -4.62 8.54
N SER A 10 24.75 -5.42 8.30
CA SER A 10 24.27 -5.62 6.93
C SER A 10 23.92 -4.24 6.36
N ASN A 11 24.12 -4.01 5.06
CA ASN A 11 23.80 -2.74 4.38
C ASN A 11 22.27 -2.52 4.26
N THR A 12 21.48 -3.19 5.11
CA THR A 12 20.02 -3.16 5.14
C THR A 12 19.54 -1.77 5.53
N VAL A 13 18.50 -1.28 4.87
CA VAL A 13 17.92 0.04 5.14
C VAL A 13 17.32 0.09 6.55
N ILE A 14 16.66 -0.99 6.97
CA ILE A 14 15.97 -1.12 8.26
C ILE A 14 16.91 -1.76 9.29
N ASP A 15 16.91 -1.21 10.51
CA ASP A 15 17.69 -1.73 11.63
C ASP A 15 17.32 -3.19 11.96
N SER A 16 18.32 -3.99 12.35
CA SER A 16 18.16 -5.42 12.58
C SER A 16 17.22 -5.75 13.75
N LEU A 17 17.16 -4.91 14.79
CA LEU A 17 16.21 -5.08 15.90
C LEU A 17 14.79 -4.80 15.44
N CYS A 18 14.60 -3.81 14.57
CA CYS A 18 13.31 -3.54 13.94
C CYS A 18 12.88 -4.72 13.08
N ILE A 19 13.76 -5.26 12.23
CA ILE A 19 13.48 -6.45 11.43
C ILE A 19 13.10 -7.64 12.33
N GLU A 20 13.82 -7.91 13.41
CA GLU A 20 13.48 -8.99 14.35
C GLU A 20 12.09 -8.80 14.97
N ARG A 21 11.72 -7.57 15.34
CA ARG A 21 10.38 -7.22 15.82
C ARG A 21 9.32 -7.51 14.75
N LEU A 22 9.55 -7.08 13.51
CA LEU A 22 8.63 -7.32 12.40
C LEU A 22 8.45 -8.83 12.16
N PHE A 23 9.53 -9.61 12.16
CA PHE A 23 9.47 -11.08 12.02
C PHE A 23 8.58 -11.75 13.08
N LYS A 24 8.56 -11.22 14.31
CA LYS A 24 7.71 -11.72 15.41
C LYS A 24 6.25 -11.27 15.31
N ALA A 25 5.99 -10.13 14.69
CA ALA A 25 4.65 -9.57 14.51
C ALA A 25 3.90 -10.14 13.30
N ARG A 26 4.57 -10.96 12.47
CA ARG A 26 3.97 -11.56 11.28
C ARG A 26 2.79 -12.47 11.62
N GLU A 27 1.74 -12.38 10.82
CA GLU A 27 0.55 -13.21 10.94
C GLU A 27 0.13 -13.74 9.57
N GLU A 28 -0.45 -14.94 9.54
CA GLU A 28 -1.08 -15.45 8.31
C GLU A 28 -2.39 -14.67 8.04
N PRO A 29 -2.72 -14.40 6.77
CA PRO A 29 -3.93 -13.65 6.45
C PRO A 29 -5.17 -14.42 6.90
N HIS A 30 -6.14 -13.71 7.47
CA HIS A 30 -7.43 -14.26 7.90
C HIS A 30 -8.30 -14.68 6.72
N HIS A 31 -8.12 -14.04 5.57
CA HIS A 31 -8.84 -14.36 4.34
C HIS A 31 -7.94 -14.22 3.11
N LEU A 32 -8.15 -15.13 2.15
CA LEU A 32 -7.49 -15.15 0.86
C LEU A 32 -8.56 -15.04 -0.22
N ASP A 33 -8.49 -13.99 -1.02
CA ASP A 33 -9.40 -13.73 -2.14
C ASP A 33 -8.62 -13.64 -3.47
N MET A 34 -9.34 -13.53 -4.59
CA MET A 34 -8.79 -13.42 -5.94
C MET A 34 -7.81 -14.55 -6.27
N LYS A 35 -8.17 -15.78 -5.88
CA LYS A 35 -7.32 -16.99 -6.01
C LYS A 35 -6.01 -16.87 -5.23
N GLY A 36 -6.03 -16.23 -4.07
CA GLY A 36 -4.88 -16.06 -3.17
C GLY A 36 -3.99 -14.86 -3.50
N LYS A 37 -4.35 -14.06 -4.51
CA LYS A 37 -3.65 -12.82 -4.86
C LYS A 37 -3.92 -11.71 -3.85
N PHE A 38 -5.09 -11.75 -3.20
CA PHE A 38 -5.47 -10.77 -2.19
C PHE A 38 -5.44 -11.38 -0.80
N ARG A 39 -4.49 -10.94 0.02
CA ARG A 39 -4.31 -11.35 1.41
C ARG A 39 -4.94 -10.29 2.31
N ILE A 40 -5.86 -10.70 3.18
CA ILE A 40 -6.63 -9.80 4.03
C ILE A 40 -6.50 -10.23 5.50
N TRP A 41 -6.02 -9.33 6.35
CA TRP A 41 -5.99 -9.48 7.80
C TRP A 41 -7.15 -8.73 8.45
N GLU A 42 -7.52 -7.56 7.93
CA GLU A 42 -8.71 -6.83 8.40
C GLU A 42 -9.60 -6.40 7.24
N LYS A 43 -10.90 -6.71 7.35
CA LYS A 43 -11.94 -6.16 6.47
C LYS A 43 -12.12 -4.65 6.75
N PRO A 44 -12.62 -3.88 5.77
CA PRO A 44 -12.92 -2.46 5.98
C PRO A 44 -13.90 -2.29 7.15
N LYS A 45 -13.62 -1.27 7.97
CA LYS A 45 -14.43 -0.87 9.12
C LYS A 45 -15.02 0.49 8.80
N SER A 46 -16.32 0.66 9.02
CA SER A 46 -16.99 1.94 8.81
C SER A 46 -16.34 3.05 9.63
N GLY A 47 -16.24 4.25 9.06
CA GLY A 47 -15.60 5.42 9.68
C GLY A 47 -14.06 5.39 9.72
N CYS A 48 -13.40 4.29 9.34
CA CYS A 48 -11.94 4.26 9.27
C CYS A 48 -11.41 4.83 7.95
N THR A 49 -10.30 5.55 8.04
CA THR A 49 -9.53 6.02 6.88
C THR A 49 -8.52 4.97 6.45
N TYR A 50 -8.36 4.79 5.14
CA TYR A 50 -7.34 3.92 4.56
C TYR A 50 -6.57 4.64 3.46
N VAL A 51 -5.35 4.16 3.22
CA VAL A 51 -4.50 4.57 2.09
C VAL A 51 -4.04 3.35 1.31
N LEU A 52 -3.90 3.49 0.00
CA LEU A 52 -3.29 2.49 -0.86
C LEU A 52 -1.99 3.01 -1.44
N GLY A 53 -0.91 2.28 -1.23
CA GLY A 53 0.32 2.44 -2.01
C GLY A 53 0.34 1.41 -3.12
N VAL A 54 0.65 1.87 -4.34
CA VAL A 54 0.55 1.06 -5.55
C VAL A 54 1.87 1.09 -6.31
N ASP A 55 2.42 -0.10 -6.54
CA ASP A 55 3.53 -0.33 -7.48
C ASP A 55 3.04 -1.17 -8.65
N SER A 56 3.41 -0.78 -9.87
CA SER A 56 2.83 -1.32 -11.11
C SER A 56 3.87 -2.05 -11.94
N ALA A 57 3.55 -3.28 -12.35
CA ALA A 57 4.32 -4.08 -13.29
C ALA A 57 3.55 -4.33 -14.59
N LYS A 58 4.28 -4.85 -15.60
CA LYS A 58 3.74 -5.14 -16.94
C LYS A 58 2.70 -6.26 -16.97
N GLY A 59 2.77 -7.22 -16.05
CA GLY A 59 2.02 -8.48 -16.13
C GLY A 59 2.73 -9.58 -16.95
N THR A 60 4.05 -9.54 -17.08
CA THR A 60 4.84 -10.53 -17.85
C THR A 60 5.34 -11.72 -17.04
N GLY A 61 5.13 -11.71 -15.72
CA GLY A 61 5.68 -12.67 -14.78
C GLY A 61 7.03 -12.26 -14.16
N GLU A 62 7.64 -11.18 -14.64
CA GLU A 62 8.98 -10.73 -14.18
C GLU A 62 8.92 -9.96 -12.86
N ASN A 63 8.06 -8.95 -12.77
CA ASN A 63 7.86 -8.12 -11.57
C ASN A 63 6.40 -8.20 -11.12
N PHE A 64 6.13 -7.90 -9.85
CA PHE A 64 4.79 -7.92 -9.29
C PHE A 64 4.14 -6.53 -9.34
N SER A 65 2.88 -6.48 -9.76
CA SER A 65 2.01 -5.37 -9.43
C SER A 65 1.52 -5.57 -7.99
N VAL A 66 1.56 -4.53 -7.18
CA VAL A 66 1.28 -4.60 -5.74
C VAL A 66 0.36 -3.47 -5.29
N ILE A 67 -0.56 -3.80 -4.39
CA ILE A 67 -1.34 -2.84 -3.60
C ILE A 67 -1.08 -3.13 -2.13
N GLN A 68 -0.52 -2.15 -1.42
CA GLN A 68 -0.42 -2.15 0.05
C GLN A 68 -1.61 -1.36 0.61
N VAL A 69 -2.43 -1.96 1.47
CA VAL A 69 -3.56 -1.29 2.11
C VAL A 69 -3.24 -1.05 3.57
N LEU A 70 -3.16 0.23 3.96
CA LEU A 70 -2.90 0.64 5.34
C LEU A 70 -4.12 1.37 5.90
N ARG A 71 -4.56 0.96 7.10
CA ARG A 71 -5.49 1.76 7.91
C ARG A 71 -4.72 2.87 8.59
N VAL A 72 -5.29 4.08 8.60
CA VAL A 72 -4.74 5.24 9.30
C VAL A 72 -5.55 5.43 10.58
N ASP A 73 -4.92 5.17 11.72
CA ASP A 73 -5.57 5.32 13.03
C ASP A 73 -5.35 6.73 13.61
N SER A 74 -4.20 7.34 13.32
CA SER A 74 -3.85 8.70 13.73
C SER A 74 -2.72 9.25 12.88
N ILE A 75 -2.70 10.58 12.66
CA ILE A 75 -1.58 11.29 12.03
C ILE A 75 -0.71 12.06 13.04
N THR A 76 -1.20 12.27 14.26
CA THR A 76 -0.45 12.97 15.33
C THR A 76 -0.76 12.35 16.70
N PRO A 77 0.08 11.44 17.23
CA PRO A 77 1.22 10.81 16.56
C PRO A 77 0.78 9.89 15.42
N VAL A 78 1.68 9.60 14.46
CA VAL A 78 1.36 8.67 13.37
C VAL A 78 1.12 7.27 13.93
N THR A 79 0.01 6.65 13.54
CA THR A 79 -0.31 5.26 13.85
C THR A 79 -1.05 4.64 12.67
N MET A 80 -0.47 3.60 12.08
CA MET A 80 -1.03 2.91 10.92
C MET A 80 -0.85 1.40 11.04
N LYS A 81 -1.72 0.65 10.36
CA LYS A 81 -1.67 -0.81 10.32
C LYS A 81 -1.87 -1.34 8.91
N GLN A 82 -1.02 -2.28 8.49
CA GLN A 82 -1.23 -3.05 7.27
C GLN A 82 -2.42 -4.00 7.44
N VAL A 83 -3.45 -3.85 6.61
CA VAL A 83 -4.70 -4.60 6.74
C VAL A 83 -4.96 -5.55 5.58
N ALA A 84 -4.39 -5.27 4.41
CA ALA A 84 -4.45 -6.14 3.25
C ALA A 84 -3.31 -5.87 2.28
N VAL A 85 -2.99 -6.88 1.48
CA VAL A 85 -2.00 -6.82 0.40
C VAL A 85 -2.55 -7.55 -0.82
N TRP A 86 -2.56 -6.88 -1.96
CA TRP A 86 -2.77 -7.53 -3.25
C TRP A 86 -1.44 -7.63 -3.98
N GLU A 87 -1.10 -8.79 -4.54
CA GLU A 87 0.05 -8.93 -5.43
C GLU A 87 -0.21 -9.93 -6.57
N ASP A 88 0.27 -9.61 -7.77
CA ASP A 88 0.28 -10.52 -8.90
C ASP A 88 1.28 -10.05 -9.98
N ASN A 89 1.92 -10.99 -10.66
CA ASN A 89 2.89 -10.69 -11.73
C ASN A 89 2.36 -10.97 -13.15
N TYR A 90 1.12 -11.43 -13.31
CA TYR A 90 0.51 -11.73 -14.63
C TYR A 90 -0.69 -10.84 -14.99
N THR A 91 -1.10 -9.95 -14.09
CA THR A 91 -2.19 -9.01 -14.34
C THR A 91 -1.67 -7.84 -15.16
N ASP A 92 -2.29 -7.58 -16.31
CA ASP A 92 -1.95 -6.45 -17.16
C ASP A 92 -2.33 -5.12 -16.50
N VAL A 93 -1.64 -4.04 -16.88
CA VAL A 93 -1.79 -2.69 -16.30
C VAL A 93 -3.23 -2.16 -16.30
N TYR A 94 -4.05 -2.54 -17.29
CA TYR A 94 -5.43 -2.06 -17.38
C TYR A 94 -6.35 -2.79 -16.41
N THR A 95 -6.23 -4.11 -16.36
CA THR A 95 -6.92 -4.93 -15.35
C THR A 95 -6.47 -4.51 -13.94
N PHE A 96 -5.18 -4.25 -13.76
CA PHE A 96 -4.64 -3.79 -12.48
C PHE A 96 -5.23 -2.45 -12.05
N ALA A 97 -5.38 -1.47 -12.95
CA ALA A 97 -6.04 -0.20 -12.64
C ALA A 97 -7.49 -0.39 -12.16
N ALA A 98 -8.24 -1.34 -12.76
CA ALA A 98 -9.59 -1.67 -12.32
C ALA A 98 -9.58 -2.24 -10.89
N ILE A 99 -8.60 -3.09 -10.57
CA ILE A 99 -8.42 -3.66 -9.23
C ILE A 99 -8.09 -2.57 -8.23
N VAL A 100 -7.15 -1.68 -8.52
CA VAL A 100 -6.80 -0.54 -7.65
C VAL A 100 -8.04 0.31 -7.34
N ASN A 101 -8.82 0.65 -8.37
CA ASN A 101 -10.04 1.43 -8.22
C ASN A 101 -11.05 0.75 -7.28
N ARG A 102 -11.32 -0.53 -7.52
CA ARG A 102 -12.27 -1.32 -6.70
C ARG A 102 -11.79 -1.49 -5.27
N THR A 103 -10.49 -1.72 -5.06
CA THR A 103 -9.92 -1.83 -3.72
C THR A 103 -10.06 -0.52 -2.96
N SER A 104 -9.89 0.62 -3.63
CA SER A 104 -10.13 1.95 -3.02
C SER A 104 -11.57 2.10 -2.52
N TYR A 105 -12.56 1.79 -3.37
CA TYR A 105 -13.97 1.82 -2.96
C TYR A 105 -14.28 0.86 -1.82
N TYR A 106 -13.74 -0.36 -1.87
CA TYR A 106 -13.95 -1.37 -0.84
C TYR A 106 -13.37 -0.94 0.52
N TYR A 107 -12.20 -0.29 0.54
CA TYR A 107 -11.60 0.29 1.75
C TYR A 107 -11.97 1.77 1.92
N ASN A 108 -13.28 2.04 1.97
CA ASN A 108 -13.89 3.33 2.31
C ASN A 108 -13.40 4.52 1.46
N ASN A 109 -13.38 4.38 0.13
CA ASN A 109 -12.90 5.43 -0.78
C ASN A 109 -11.46 5.88 -0.44
N SER A 110 -10.56 4.91 -0.25
CA SER A 110 -9.22 5.20 0.26
C SER A 110 -8.38 6.04 -0.68
N HIS A 111 -7.51 6.86 -0.08
CA HIS A 111 -6.55 7.67 -0.82
C HIS A 111 -5.50 6.81 -1.51
N ILE A 112 -5.25 7.07 -2.80
CA ILE A 112 -4.43 6.24 -3.67
C ILE A 112 -3.15 6.99 -4.01
N MET A 113 -2.00 6.39 -3.72
CA MET A 113 -0.69 6.84 -4.20
C MET A 113 -0.14 5.82 -5.19
N VAL A 114 -0.03 6.21 -6.45
CA VAL A 114 0.50 5.36 -7.53
C VAL A 114 1.74 6.00 -8.13
N GLU A 115 2.83 5.23 -8.26
CA GLU A 115 4.02 5.66 -8.98
C GLU A 115 3.71 5.88 -10.47
N ASN A 116 3.88 7.10 -10.97
CA ASN A 116 3.71 7.44 -12.38
C ASN A 116 5.04 7.33 -13.14
N ASN A 117 5.66 6.15 -13.13
CA ASN A 117 6.81 5.81 -13.97
C ASN A 117 6.54 4.50 -14.71
N GLY A 118 6.99 4.43 -15.96
CA GLY A 118 6.88 3.21 -16.78
C GLY A 118 5.44 2.67 -16.82
N GLU A 119 5.23 1.53 -16.18
CA GLU A 119 3.96 0.79 -16.17
C GLU A 119 2.87 1.41 -15.31
N GLY A 120 3.22 2.32 -14.39
CA GLY A 120 2.22 3.03 -13.60
C GLY A 120 1.52 4.17 -14.36
N ALA A 121 2.12 4.68 -15.44
CA ALA A 121 1.52 5.74 -16.25
C ALA A 121 0.14 5.38 -16.85
N PRO A 122 -0.07 4.18 -17.46
CA PRO A 122 -1.40 3.76 -17.89
C PRO A 122 -2.37 3.53 -16.71
N VAL A 123 -1.87 3.06 -15.55
CA VAL A 123 -2.70 2.85 -14.35
C VAL A 123 -3.27 4.18 -13.86
N VAL A 124 -2.40 5.17 -13.68
CA VAL A 124 -2.76 6.53 -13.24
C VAL A 124 -3.71 7.21 -14.22
N GLN A 125 -3.43 7.16 -15.51
CA GLN A 125 -4.31 7.76 -16.52
C GLN A 125 -5.71 7.16 -16.49
N ARG A 126 -5.82 5.85 -16.28
CA ARG A 126 -7.11 5.17 -16.23
C ARG A 126 -7.88 5.50 -14.96
N LEU A 127 -7.21 5.52 -13.81
CA LEU A 127 -7.80 5.97 -12.53
C LEU A 127 -8.36 7.38 -12.62
N TRP A 128 -7.66 8.28 -13.30
CA TRP A 128 -8.07 9.68 -13.41
C TRP A 128 -9.14 9.92 -14.49
N TRP A 129 -8.91 9.46 -15.73
CA TRP A 129 -9.77 9.83 -16.87
C TRP A 129 -10.93 8.87 -17.12
N GLU A 130 -10.78 7.59 -16.78
CA GLU A 130 -11.85 6.60 -17.02
C GLU A 130 -12.68 6.36 -15.77
N TYR A 131 -12.02 6.18 -14.62
CA TYR A 131 -12.71 5.91 -13.36
C TYR A 131 -13.04 7.17 -12.58
N GLU A 132 -12.46 8.32 -12.95
CA GLU A 132 -12.69 9.61 -12.27
C GLU A 132 -12.54 9.50 -10.75
N ASN A 133 -11.55 8.72 -10.29
CA ASN A 133 -11.37 8.47 -8.86
C ASN A 133 -10.74 9.69 -8.17
N GLU A 134 -11.58 10.44 -7.46
CA GLU A 134 -11.21 11.67 -6.76
C GLU A 134 -10.17 11.48 -5.65
N ASN A 135 -9.99 10.25 -5.16
CA ASN A 135 -9.06 9.93 -4.08
C ASN A 135 -7.65 9.60 -4.59
N LEU A 136 -7.40 9.65 -5.91
CA LEU A 136 -6.06 9.56 -6.47
C LEU A 136 -5.26 10.81 -6.10
N ILE A 137 -4.23 10.62 -5.28
CA ILE A 137 -3.34 11.71 -4.88
C ILE A 137 -2.43 12.07 -6.05
N ASN A 138 -2.43 13.36 -6.39
CA ASN A 138 -1.59 13.92 -7.43
C ASN A 138 -0.57 14.88 -6.83
N THR A 139 0.72 14.58 -7.00
CA THR A 139 1.83 15.43 -6.56
C THR A 139 2.32 16.39 -7.66
N GLY A 140 1.87 16.18 -8.90
CA GLY A 140 2.20 16.99 -10.05
C GLY A 140 1.34 18.25 -10.17
N SER A 141 1.96 19.35 -10.56
CA SER A 141 1.28 20.64 -10.80
C SER A 141 0.50 20.71 -12.11
N LYS A 142 0.50 19.65 -12.91
CA LYS A 142 -0.12 19.59 -14.24
C LYS A 142 -0.94 18.32 -14.40
N GLU A 143 -2.00 18.38 -15.20
CA GLU A 143 -2.81 17.22 -15.65
C GLU A 143 -1.99 16.11 -16.33
N LYS A 144 -0.72 16.39 -16.70
CA LYS A 144 0.21 15.42 -17.30
C LYS A 144 1.12 14.71 -16.30
N ASP A 145 1.16 15.17 -15.06
CA ASP A 145 2.04 14.65 -14.00
C ASP A 145 1.20 14.01 -12.87
N LEU A 146 0.07 13.38 -13.22
CA LEU A 146 -0.84 12.70 -12.28
C LEU A 146 -0.11 11.64 -11.43
N GLY A 147 -0.55 11.40 -10.20
CA GLY A 147 0.12 10.46 -9.29
C GLY A 147 1.42 11.00 -8.68
N ILE A 148 2.35 10.10 -8.31
CA ILE A 148 3.68 10.47 -7.84
C ILE A 148 4.77 10.14 -8.84
N ARG A 149 5.54 11.16 -9.23
CA ARG A 149 6.73 10.95 -10.06
C ARG A 149 7.91 10.55 -9.18
N ALA A 150 8.38 9.32 -9.31
CA ALA A 150 9.59 8.91 -8.60
C ALA A 150 10.81 9.59 -9.22
N THR A 151 11.47 10.40 -8.41
CA THR A 151 12.80 10.95 -8.64
C THR A 151 13.71 10.36 -7.59
N ASN A 152 15.04 10.39 -7.79
CA ASN A 152 15.98 9.96 -6.75
C ASN A 152 15.70 10.66 -5.41
N LYS A 153 15.26 11.93 -5.44
CA LYS A 153 14.92 12.68 -4.24
C LYS A 153 13.63 12.17 -3.57
N SER A 154 12.52 12.06 -4.30
CA SER A 154 11.23 11.60 -3.72
C SER A 154 11.31 10.15 -3.24
N LYS A 155 11.98 9.27 -3.99
CA LYS A 155 12.21 7.88 -3.55
C LYS A 155 13.06 7.82 -2.28
N THR A 156 14.14 8.60 -2.20
CA THR A 156 14.96 8.65 -0.97
C THR A 156 14.15 9.14 0.23
N LEU A 157 13.35 10.19 0.06
CA LEU A 157 12.49 10.71 1.14
C LEU A 157 11.46 9.66 1.57
N ALA A 158 10.79 8.98 0.64
CA ALA A 158 9.82 7.95 0.95
C ALA A 158 10.44 6.74 1.69
N VAL A 159 11.61 6.28 1.25
CA VAL A 159 12.35 5.19 1.93
C VAL A 159 12.79 5.59 3.33
N LEU A 160 13.29 6.82 3.52
CA LEU A 160 13.69 7.32 4.85
C LEU A 160 12.49 7.51 5.79
N LEU A 161 11.35 7.97 5.26
CA LEU A 161 10.10 8.06 6.03
C LEU A 161 9.63 6.66 6.46
N MET A 162 9.58 5.71 5.52
CA MET A 162 9.26 4.31 5.81
C MET A 162 10.18 3.75 6.90
N LYS A 163 11.49 3.93 6.76
CA LYS A 163 12.47 3.50 7.77
C LYS A 163 12.13 4.05 9.15
N LYS A 164 11.91 5.37 9.24
CA LYS A 164 11.59 6.04 10.51
C LYS A 164 10.32 5.44 11.15
N LEU A 165 9.24 5.35 10.39
CA LEU A 165 7.93 4.90 10.88
C LEU A 165 7.90 3.41 11.25
N LEU A 166 8.71 2.59 10.56
CA LEU A 166 8.88 1.18 10.93
C LEU A 166 9.69 1.07 12.22
N GLU A 167 10.77 1.85 12.38
CA GLU A 167 11.69 1.75 13.52
C GLU A 167 11.10 2.27 14.82
N ASP A 168 10.36 3.39 14.77
CA ASP A 168 9.67 3.94 15.93
C ASP A 168 8.39 3.17 16.30
N GLY A 169 7.92 2.27 15.42
CA GLY A 169 6.73 1.44 15.64
C GLY A 169 5.41 2.14 15.31
N SER A 170 5.45 3.28 14.60
CA SER A 170 4.25 3.98 14.12
C SER A 170 3.45 3.17 13.09
N VAL A 171 4.10 2.24 12.39
CA VAL A 171 3.46 1.40 11.36
C VAL A 171 3.62 -0.07 11.71
N GLU A 172 2.49 -0.76 11.86
CA GLU A 172 2.43 -2.21 12.05
C GLU A 172 2.38 -2.93 10.70
N ILE A 173 3.40 -3.73 10.40
CA ILE A 173 3.49 -4.59 9.20
C ILE A 173 3.41 -6.04 9.63
N ILE A 174 2.44 -6.77 9.08
CA ILE A 174 2.08 -8.13 9.50
C ILE A 174 2.20 -9.15 8.36
N ASP A 175 2.25 -8.70 7.10
CA ASP A 175 2.41 -9.58 5.93
C ASP A 175 3.79 -10.23 5.90
N PRO A 176 3.87 -11.58 5.93
CA PRO A 176 5.16 -12.24 6.00
C PRO A 176 6.08 -11.98 4.82
N ARG A 177 5.51 -11.82 3.62
CA ARG A 177 6.26 -11.56 2.38
C ARG A 177 6.84 -10.14 2.37
N THR A 178 6.06 -9.15 2.79
CA THR A 178 6.54 -7.77 2.93
C THR A 178 7.72 -7.70 3.91
N VAL A 179 7.65 -8.39 5.05
CA VAL A 179 8.74 -8.42 6.04
C VAL A 179 10.01 -9.09 5.49
N GLU A 180 9.86 -10.15 4.69
CA GLU A 180 10.99 -10.80 4.03
C GLU A 180 11.69 -9.86 3.06
N GLN A 181 10.94 -9.13 2.23
CA GLN A 181 11.51 -8.11 1.35
C GLN A 181 12.18 -6.97 2.13
N LEU A 182 11.58 -6.49 3.22
CA LEU A 182 12.18 -5.47 4.08
C LEU A 182 13.53 -5.92 4.66
N ALA A 183 13.67 -7.20 5.00
CA ALA A 183 14.93 -7.76 5.53
C ALA A 183 16.05 -7.82 4.48
N ASP A 184 15.70 -7.97 3.20
CA ASP A 184 16.63 -8.01 2.07
C ASP A 184 16.91 -6.63 1.46
N TYR A 185 16.08 -5.62 1.77
CA TYR A 185 16.14 -4.29 1.18
C TYR A 185 17.36 -3.48 1.68
N GLN A 186 18.26 -3.12 0.76
CA GLN A 186 19.57 -2.53 1.09
C GLN A 186 19.79 -1.15 0.47
N ASP A 187 20.64 -0.35 1.11
CA ASP A 187 21.25 0.82 0.50
C ASP A 187 22.37 0.36 -0.44
N LEU A 188 22.16 0.57 -1.74
CA LEU A 188 23.09 0.20 -2.81
C LEU A 188 24.09 1.33 -3.11
N GLY A 189 24.07 2.41 -2.32
CA GLY A 189 24.87 3.61 -2.47
C GLY A 189 24.30 4.57 -3.51
N ASN A 190 24.78 5.81 -3.48
CA ASN A 190 24.37 6.88 -4.41
C ASN A 190 22.85 7.13 -4.43
N ASN A 191 22.18 7.08 -3.27
CA ASN A 191 20.73 7.24 -3.12
C ASN A 191 19.92 6.22 -3.93
N LYS A 192 20.44 4.99 -4.05
CA LYS A 192 19.74 3.86 -4.66
C LYS A 192 19.47 2.82 -3.58
N PHE A 193 18.23 2.34 -3.57
CA PHE A 193 17.76 1.32 -2.65
C PHE A 193 17.08 0.23 -3.45
N GLY A 194 17.20 -1.02 -3.01
CA GLY A 194 16.59 -2.15 -3.68
C GLY A 194 16.77 -3.46 -2.94
N GLY A 195 15.96 -4.45 -3.32
CA GLY A 195 16.21 -5.85 -2.97
C GLY A 195 17.48 -6.36 -3.66
N VAL A 196 18.21 -7.25 -2.98
CA VAL A 196 19.47 -7.81 -3.47
C VAL A 196 19.31 -9.26 -3.91
N ASN A 197 18.55 -10.04 -3.17
CA ASN A 197 18.34 -11.46 -3.40
C ASN A 197 16.91 -11.79 -3.83
N ILE A 198 15.94 -10.97 -3.42
CA ILE A 198 14.51 -11.15 -3.76
C ILE A 198 13.92 -9.86 -4.35
N ALA A 199 12.73 -9.98 -4.93
CA ALA A 199 11.98 -8.83 -5.45
C ALA A 199 11.71 -7.81 -4.34
N ASP A 200 11.47 -6.55 -4.73
CA ASP A 200 11.23 -5.44 -3.81
C ASP A 200 9.90 -4.69 -4.05
N ASP A 201 9.03 -5.22 -4.93
CA ASP A 201 7.75 -4.59 -5.30
C ASP A 201 6.82 -4.35 -4.08
N LEU A 202 6.84 -5.23 -3.06
CA LEU A 202 6.05 -5.04 -1.83
C LEU A 202 6.56 -3.87 -0.99
N VAL A 203 7.88 -3.70 -0.93
CA VAL A 203 8.53 -2.57 -0.25
C VAL A 203 8.29 -1.28 -1.02
N SER A 204 8.29 -1.36 -2.36
CA SER A 204 8.03 -0.22 -3.24
C SER A 204 6.63 0.35 -3.07
N ALA A 205 5.62 -0.51 -3.11
CA ALA A 205 4.26 -0.10 -2.80
C ALA A 205 4.12 0.42 -1.35
N LEU A 206 4.86 -0.15 -0.39
CA LEU A 206 4.76 0.24 1.01
C LEU A 206 5.29 1.66 1.26
N TYR A 207 6.47 2.01 0.74
CA TYR A 207 6.98 3.35 0.95
C TYR A 207 6.09 4.41 0.27
N TRP A 208 5.43 4.08 -0.84
CA TRP A 208 4.43 4.97 -1.45
C TRP A 208 3.17 5.13 -0.60
N ALA A 209 2.67 4.05 0.00
CA ALA A 209 1.55 4.11 0.93
C ALA A 209 1.82 5.06 2.12
N LEU A 210 3.07 5.06 2.61
CA LEU A 210 3.48 5.90 3.73
C LEU A 210 3.81 7.33 3.32
N TYR A 211 4.33 7.54 2.11
CA TYR A 211 4.64 8.88 1.57
C TYR A 211 3.40 9.75 1.34
N VAL A 212 2.21 9.14 1.39
CA VAL A 212 0.92 9.83 1.45
C VAL A 212 0.85 10.84 2.60
N LEU A 213 1.49 10.55 3.73
CA LEU A 213 1.49 11.43 4.90
C LEU A 213 2.21 12.77 4.67
N GLU A 214 3.06 12.86 3.65
CA GLU A 214 3.76 14.11 3.30
C GLU A 214 2.93 15.00 2.36
N GLN A 215 1.71 14.58 2.00
CA GLN A 215 0.84 15.29 1.07
C GLN A 215 -0.15 16.17 1.84
N GLU A 216 -0.57 17.27 1.23
CA GLU A 216 -1.46 18.28 1.85
C GLU A 216 -2.79 17.69 2.35
N VAL A 217 -3.22 16.55 1.79
CA VAL A 217 -4.43 15.85 2.23
C VAL A 217 -4.34 15.33 3.67
N PHE A 218 -3.13 15.17 4.24
CA PHE A 218 -2.91 14.74 5.63
C PHE A 218 -2.17 15.81 6.45
N ASP A 219 -2.63 17.06 6.37
CA ASP A 219 -2.11 18.13 7.22
C ASP A 219 -2.64 18.04 8.67
N ASP A 220 -2.13 18.91 9.55
CA ASP A 220 -2.52 18.98 10.97
C ASP A 220 -4.02 19.25 11.18
N SER A 221 -4.75 19.68 10.14
CA SER A 221 -6.18 19.96 10.21
C SER A 221 -7.05 18.74 9.86
N TYR A 222 -6.45 17.65 9.37
CA TYR A 222 -7.19 16.45 8.98
C TYR A 222 -8.06 15.92 10.13
N GLN A 223 -9.37 15.89 9.88
CA GLN A 223 -10.35 15.35 10.82
C GLN A 223 -10.75 13.95 10.36
N PHE A 224 -10.57 12.98 11.24
CA PHE A 224 -11.14 11.65 11.03
C PHE A 224 -12.66 11.74 11.12
N ILE A 225 -13.36 11.00 10.27
CA ILE A 225 -14.82 10.88 10.36
C ILE A 225 -15.13 10.15 11.67
N GLU A 226 -15.86 10.81 12.57
CA GLU A 226 -16.26 10.18 13.83
C GLU A 226 -17.10 8.93 13.53
N GLN A 227 -16.78 7.82 14.22
CA GLN A 227 -17.64 6.65 14.21
C GLN A 227 -18.93 7.02 14.93
N GLU A 228 -20.04 7.16 14.20
CA GLU A 228 -21.35 7.05 14.81
C GLU A 228 -21.54 5.60 15.26
N ASP A 229 -21.38 5.37 16.56
CA ASP A 229 -21.81 4.14 17.21
C ASP A 229 -23.33 4.01 17.03
N GLY A 230 -23.74 2.99 16.28
CA GLY A 230 -25.08 2.42 16.39
C GLY A 230 -25.86 2.43 15.08
N ASP A 231 -26.23 1.23 14.65
CA ASP A 231 -27.51 0.81 14.05
C ASP A 231 -28.10 1.56 12.82
N GLU A 232 -27.71 2.81 12.52
CA GLU A 232 -28.20 3.62 11.40
C GLU A 232 -27.54 3.27 10.06
N ALA A 233 -26.37 2.63 10.06
CA ALA A 233 -25.76 2.08 8.85
C ALA A 233 -26.63 0.99 8.19
N TRP A 234 -27.49 0.32 8.96
CA TRP A 234 -28.48 -0.63 8.43
C TRP A 234 -29.68 0.06 7.78
N GLY A 235 -30.02 1.30 8.19
CA GLY A 235 -31.14 2.06 7.62
C GLY A 235 -30.84 2.56 6.21
N LEU A 236 -29.62 3.04 5.98
CA LEU A 236 -29.17 3.48 4.64
C LEU A 236 -28.96 2.32 3.66
N LEU A 237 -28.66 1.12 4.15
CA LEU A 237 -28.58 -0.10 3.33
C LEU A 237 -29.95 -0.78 3.12
N ALA A 238 -30.94 -0.55 4.01
CA ALA A 238 -32.31 -1.07 3.85
C ALA A 238 -33.11 -0.33 2.76
N ASP A 239 -32.79 0.95 2.48
CA ASP A 239 -33.40 1.71 1.39
C ASP A 239 -32.88 1.28 0.00
N PHE A 240 -31.80 0.48 -0.05
CA PHE A 240 -31.36 -0.26 -1.22
C PHE A 240 -31.84 -1.72 -1.16
N GLY A 241 -33.16 -1.91 -1.16
CA GLY A 241 -33.86 -3.11 -1.61
C GLY A 241 -33.40 -4.47 -1.05
N ASP A 242 -34.20 -5.02 -0.14
CA ASP A 242 -34.24 -6.42 0.30
C ASP A 242 -33.52 -7.42 -0.63
N GLY A 243 -32.31 -7.81 -0.24
CA GLY A 243 -31.50 -8.74 -1.01
C GLY A 243 -30.18 -9.08 -0.35
N ALA A 244 -30.15 -9.27 0.97
CA ALA A 244 -29.00 -9.86 1.68
C ALA A 244 -28.78 -11.31 1.21
N MET A 245 -28.12 -11.46 0.07
CA MET A 245 -27.53 -12.71 -0.40
C MET A 245 -26.05 -12.69 -0.01
N VAL A 246 -25.56 -13.81 0.48
CA VAL A 246 -24.13 -14.11 0.56
C VAL A 246 -23.59 -13.98 -0.86
N GLU A 247 -23.03 -12.81 -1.21
CA GLU A 247 -22.66 -12.55 -2.60
C GLU A 247 -21.46 -13.43 -2.98
N ASP A 248 -21.69 -14.22 -4.01
CA ASP A 248 -20.65 -14.88 -4.79
C ASP A 248 -19.94 -13.80 -5.62
N TRP A 249 -18.74 -13.40 -5.18
CA TRP A 249 -17.95 -12.32 -5.79
C TRP A 249 -17.14 -12.77 -7.02
N SER A 250 -17.47 -13.92 -7.61
CA SER A 250 -16.86 -14.39 -8.87
C SER A 250 -16.96 -13.37 -10.02
N TRP A 251 -17.91 -12.43 -9.93
CA TRP A 251 -18.08 -11.32 -10.89
C TRP A 251 -16.92 -10.31 -10.92
N LEU A 252 -16.02 -10.29 -9.93
CA LEU A 252 -14.77 -9.52 -10.01
C LEU A 252 -13.88 -9.93 -11.20
N THR A 253 -14.13 -11.09 -11.81
CA THR A 253 -13.30 -11.69 -12.86
C THR A 253 -13.95 -11.81 -14.25
N ASN A 254 -15.22 -11.43 -14.43
CA ASN A 254 -15.84 -11.54 -15.75
C ASN A 254 -15.44 -10.36 -16.64
N LYS A 255 -14.59 -10.67 -17.64
CA LYS A 255 -14.52 -9.93 -18.90
C LYS A 255 -15.74 -10.33 -19.72
N ASP A 256 -16.49 -9.36 -20.22
CA ASP A 256 -17.33 -9.59 -21.40
C ASP A 256 -16.45 -10.02 -22.60
#